data_AF-A0A965PNY3-F1
#
_entry.id   AF-A0A965PNY3-F1
#
_cell.length_a   1.000
_cell.length_b   1.000
_cell.length_c   1.000
_cell.angle_alpha   90.00
_cell.angle_beta   90.00
_cell.angle_gamma   90.00
#
_symmetry.space_group_name_H-M   'P 1'
#
loop_
_entity.id
_entity.type
_entity.pdbx_description
1 polymer ?
#
loop_
_entity_poly.entity_id
_entity_poly.type
_entity_poly.pdbx_seq_one_letter_code
_entity_poly.pdbx_strand_id
1 'polypeptide(L)'
;MNDRTYNGWTNYATWRINLEMFDGQPPEHFDLDQESNDLGHDLREYAEEYIIETSREGLARDYALAFLGEVNWYEIAKNLKEV
;
A
#
# COMPACT_ATOMS: atom_id res chain seq x y z
N MET A 1 19.87 -17.39 0.79
CA MET A 1 19.15 -16.13 1.06
C MET A 1 17.87 -16.53 1.76
N ASN A 2 17.60 -16.03 2.96
CA ASN A 2 16.33 -16.33 3.62
C ASN A 2 15.27 -15.49 2.90
N ASP A 3 14.36 -16.15 2.19
CA ASP A 3 13.16 -15.50 1.66
C ASP A 3 12.36 -14.98 2.86
N ARG A 4 12.60 -13.72 3.25
CA ARG A 4 11.88 -13.07 4.33
C ARG A 4 10.54 -12.63 3.77
N THR A 5 9.64 -13.59 3.58
CA THR A 5 8.22 -13.28 3.45
C THR A 5 7.70 -12.83 4.81
N TYR A 6 6.80 -11.86 4.82
CA TYR A 6 6.25 -11.28 6.05
C TYR A 6 4.76 -11.59 6.08
N ASN A 7 4.37 -12.62 6.83
CA ASN A 7 2.98 -13.10 6.89
C ASN A 7 2.36 -13.36 5.50
N GLY A 8 3.13 -13.96 4.59
CA GLY A 8 2.69 -14.27 3.23
C GLY A 8 2.98 -13.18 2.19
N TRP A 9 3.40 -11.99 2.59
CA TRP A 9 3.73 -10.88 1.68
C TRP A 9 5.19 -10.88 1.24
N THR A 10 5.48 -10.35 0.06
CA THR A 10 6.84 -10.32 -0.52
C THR A 10 7.84 -9.54 0.31
N ASN A 11 7.42 -8.51 1.04
CA ASN A 11 8.28 -7.73 1.92
C ASN A 11 7.51 -7.09 3.09
N TYR A 12 8.26 -6.52 4.03
CA TYR A 12 7.72 -5.90 5.25
C TYR A 12 6.87 -4.66 4.96
N ALA A 13 7.32 -3.80 4.05
CA ALA A 13 6.60 -2.57 3.71
C ALA A 13 5.23 -2.88 3.10
N THR A 14 5.17 -3.83 2.17
CA THR A 14 3.91 -4.30 1.56
C THR A 14 2.94 -4.82 2.61
N TRP A 15 3.39 -5.72 3.48
CA TRP A 15 2.54 -6.25 4.56
C TRP A 15 2.01 -5.15 5.48
N ARG A 16 2.88 -4.25 5.93
CA ARG A 16 2.49 -3.19 6.87
C ARG A 16 1.52 -2.19 6.26
N ILE A 17 1.76 -1.76 5.02
CA ILE A 17 0.87 -0.81 4.36
C ILE A 17 -0.49 -1.44 4.07
N ASN A 18 -0.54 -2.71 3.65
CA ASN A 18 -1.81 -3.42 3.54
C ASN A 18 -2.58 -3.40 4.87
N LEU A 19 -1.94 -3.85 5.95
CA LEU A 19 -2.58 -3.98 7.27
C LEU A 19 -3.10 -2.64 7.82
N GLU A 20 -2.35 -1.55 7.63
CA GLU A 20 -2.66 -0.26 8.26
C GLU A 20 -3.63 0.58 7.42
N MET A 21 -3.62 0.44 6.09
CA MET A 21 -4.33 1.35 5.19
C MET A 21 -5.49 0.70 4.44
N PHE A 22 -5.42 -0.60 4.15
CA PHE A 22 -6.35 -1.25 3.22
C PHE A 22 -7.08 -2.46 3.80
N ASP A 23 -6.48 -3.17 4.77
CA ASP A 23 -7.09 -4.31 5.42
C ASP A 23 -8.37 -3.90 6.17
N GLY A 24 -9.45 -4.66 5.95
CA GLY A 24 -10.76 -4.38 6.52
C GLY A 24 -11.53 -3.20 5.91
N GLN A 25 -11.01 -2.54 4.88
CA GLN A 25 -11.77 -1.54 4.13
C GLN A 25 -12.85 -2.20 3.26
N PRO A 26 -14.05 -1.61 3.13
CA PRO A 26 -15.09 -2.12 2.24
C PRO A 26 -14.62 -2.14 0.77
N PRO A 27 -14.94 -3.20 -0.02
CA PRO A 27 -14.58 -3.30 -1.44
C PRO A 27 -15.06 -2.11 -2.28
N GLU A 28 -16.21 -1.54 -1.92
CA GLU A 28 -16.82 -0.37 -2.58
C GLU A 28 -15.99 0.94 -2.47
N HIS A 29 -14.96 0.97 -1.63
CA HIS A 29 -14.02 2.09 -1.56
C HIS A 29 -12.96 2.05 -2.67
N PHE A 30 -12.86 0.95 -3.41
CA PHE A 30 -11.86 0.76 -4.45
C PHE A 30 -12.54 0.44 -5.78
N ASP A 31 -12.00 0.96 -6.87
CA ASP A 31 -12.35 0.45 -8.20
C ASP A 31 -11.64 -0.90 -8.38
N LEU A 32 -12.32 -2.00 -8.07
CA LEU A 32 -11.76 -3.35 -8.20
C LEU A 32 -11.88 -3.91 -9.63
N ASP A 33 -12.60 -3.23 -10.52
CA ASP A 33 -12.79 -3.67 -11.91
C ASP A 33 -11.56 -3.35 -12.77
N GLN A 34 -10.79 -2.31 -12.43
CA GLN A 34 -9.52 -1.98 -13.10
C GLN A 34 -8.44 -3.06 -12.93
N GLU A 35 -7.46 -3.04 -13.84
CA GLU A 35 -6.31 -3.93 -13.80
C GLU A 35 -5.46 -3.69 -12.54
N SER A 36 -4.86 -4.75 -11.99
CA SER A 36 -4.12 -4.65 -10.72
C SER A 36 -2.91 -3.70 -10.76
N ASN A 37 -2.36 -3.42 -11.94
CA ASN A 37 -1.33 -2.40 -12.09
C ASN A 37 -1.90 -1.00 -11.87
N ASP A 38 -3.02 -0.70 -12.51
CA ASP A 38 -3.68 0.61 -12.42
C ASP A 38 -4.20 0.82 -10.99
N LEU A 39 -4.85 -0.20 -10.40
CA LEU A 39 -5.28 -0.15 -9.00
C LEU A 39 -4.09 0.03 -8.05
N GLY A 40 -2.96 -0.61 -8.34
CA GLY A 40 -1.73 -0.42 -7.58
C GLY A 40 -1.24 1.03 -7.61
N HIS A 41 -1.39 1.73 -8.74
CA HIS A 41 -1.06 3.16 -8.85
C HIS A 41 -2.02 4.01 -8.00
N ASP A 42 -3.33 3.77 -8.09
CA ASP A 42 -4.33 4.51 -7.31
C ASP A 42 -4.12 4.34 -5.79
N LEU A 43 -3.85 3.11 -5.33
CA LEU A 43 -3.58 2.81 -3.91
C LEU A 43 -2.33 3.54 -3.41
N ARG A 44 -1.31 3.65 -4.28
CA ARG A 44 -0.09 4.39 -3.96
C ARG A 44 -0.37 5.88 -3.83
N GLU A 45 -1.06 6.46 -4.81
CA GLU A 45 -1.41 7.90 -4.80
C GLU A 45 -2.23 8.24 -3.55
N TYR A 46 -3.26 7.42 -3.25
CA TYR A 46 -4.03 7.55 -2.02
C TYR A 46 -3.15 7.56 -0.76
N ALA A 47 -2.18 6.62 -0.67
CA ALA A 47 -1.31 6.54 0.49
C ALA A 47 -0.37 7.75 0.62
N GLU A 48 0.18 8.23 -0.50
CA GLU A 48 1.02 9.43 -0.56
C GLU A 48 0.22 10.68 -0.15
N GLU A 49 -0.98 10.86 -0.71
CA GLU A 49 -1.88 11.96 -0.37
C GLU A 49 -2.29 11.93 1.10
N TYR A 50 -2.66 10.76 1.63
CA TYR A 50 -3.03 10.61 3.03
C TYR A 50 -1.89 11.04 3.97
N ILE A 51 -0.64 10.65 3.67
CA ILE A 51 0.53 11.09 4.43
C ILE A 51 0.70 12.62 4.32
N ILE A 52 0.57 13.19 3.12
CA ILE A 52 0.71 14.63 2.88
C ILE A 52 -0.38 15.44 3.61
N GLU A 53 -1.60 14.94 3.71
CA GLU A 53 -2.70 15.65 4.37
C GLU A 53 -2.65 15.54 5.90
N THR A 54 -2.18 14.40 6.43
CA THR A 54 -2.23 14.12 7.88
C THR A 54 -0.96 14.44 8.63
N SER A 55 0.16 14.64 7.94
CA SER A 55 1.45 14.99 8.55
C SER A 55 1.82 16.45 8.31
N ARG A 56 2.86 16.96 8.99
CA ARG A 56 3.51 18.24 8.62
C ARG A 56 4.72 17.95 7.74
N GLU A 57 5.08 18.91 6.90
CA GLU A 57 6.34 18.85 6.15
C GLU A 57 7.56 18.67 7.06
N GLY A 58 8.56 17.95 6.56
CA GLY A 58 9.83 17.69 7.25
C GLY A 58 10.17 16.20 7.32
N LEU A 59 11.27 15.90 8.01
CA LEU A 59 11.95 14.59 7.98
C LEU A 59 11.04 13.39 8.29
N ALA A 60 10.06 13.54 9.18
CA ALA A 60 9.14 12.46 9.49
C ALA A 60 8.22 12.12 8.29
N ARG A 61 7.71 13.13 7.59
CA ARG A 61 6.94 12.95 6.35
C ARG A 61 7.82 12.33 5.27
N ASP A 62 9.03 12.84 5.12
CA ASP A 62 9.97 12.36 4.08
C ASP A 62 10.30 10.88 4.29
N TYR A 63 10.49 10.44 5.54
CA TYR A 63 10.69 9.02 5.84
C TYR A 63 9.44 8.17 5.58
N ALA A 64 8.25 8.69 5.87
CA ALA A 64 7.02 7.97 5.57
C ALA A 64 6.83 7.80 4.05
N LEU A 65 7.08 8.84 3.26
CA LEU A 65 7.05 8.78 1.79
C LEU A 65 8.15 7.85 1.24
N ALA A 66 9.36 7.88 1.82
CA ALA A 66 10.44 6.97 1.43
C ALA A 66 10.07 5.51 1.72
N PHE A 67 9.37 5.23 2.82
CA PHE A 67 8.89 3.88 3.15
C PHE A 67 7.89 3.35 2.10
N LEU A 68 7.02 4.20 1.56
CA LEU A 68 6.10 3.84 0.47
C LEU A 68 6.83 3.39 -0.82
N GLY A 69 8.08 3.81 -1.01
CA GLY A 69 8.89 3.42 -2.16
C GLY A 69 9.28 1.93 -2.20
N GLU A 70 9.22 1.23 -1.07
CA GLU A 70 9.54 -0.21 -0.96
C GLU A 70 8.30 -1.12 -1.10
N VAL A 71 7.11 -0.53 -1.21
CA VAL A 71 5.84 -1.26 -1.26
C VAL A 71 5.61 -1.88 -2.63
N ASN A 72 5.25 -3.16 -2.65
CA ASN A 72 4.76 -3.83 -3.84
C ASN A 72 3.26 -3.57 -4.03
N TRP A 73 2.92 -2.43 -4.63
CA TRP A 73 1.52 -2.00 -4.79
C TRP A 73 0.67 -2.95 -5.63
N TYR A 74 1.27 -3.59 -6.63
CA TYR A 74 0.60 -4.62 -7.44
C TYR A 74 0.13 -5.81 -6.60
N GLU A 75 0.92 -6.22 -5.60
CA GLU A 75 0.56 -7.33 -4.70
C GLU A 75 -0.63 -6.97 -3.81
N ILE A 76 -0.68 -5.74 -3.29
CA ILE A 76 -1.83 -5.24 -2.52
C ILE A 76 -3.08 -5.22 -3.40
N ALA A 77 -2.97 -4.64 -4.60
CA ALA A 77 -4.08 -4.58 -5.56
C ALA A 77 -4.61 -5.96 -5.93
N LYS A 78 -3.72 -6.95 -6.11
CA LYS A 78 -4.13 -8.33 -6.33
C LYS A 78 -4.86 -8.93 -5.12
N ASN A 79 -4.34 -8.72 -3.93
CA ASN A 79 -4.93 -9.26 -2.72
C ASN A 79 -6.35 -8.73 -2.51
N LEU A 80 -6.59 -7.43 -2.71
CA LEU A 80 -7.93 -6.83 -2.59
C LEU A 80 -8.95 -7.40 -3.58
N LYS A 81 -8.52 -7.84 -4.77
CA LYS A 81 -9.40 -8.43 -5.79
C LYS A 81 -9.70 -9.91 -5.58
N GLU A 82 -8.92 -10.61 -4.76
CA GLU A 82 -9.10 -12.03 -4.47
C GLU A 82 -9.99 -12.31 -3.25
N VAL A 83 -10.38 -11.26 -2.51
CA VAL A 83 -11.26 -11.29 -1.32
C VAL A 83 -12.72 -11.11 -1.72
#